data_AF-A0A5P1EIJ6-F1
#
_entry.id   AF-A0A5P1EIJ6-F1
#
_cell.length_a   1.000
_cell.length_b   1.000
_cell.length_c   1.000
_cell.angle_alpha   90.00
_cell.angle_beta   90.00
_cell.angle_gamma   90.00
#
_symmetry.space_group_name_H-M   'P 1'
#
loop_
_entity.id
_entity.type
_entity.pdbx_description
1 polymer ?
#
loop_
_entity_poly.entity_id
_entity_poly.type
_entity_poly.pdbx_seq_one_letter_code
_entity_poly.pdbx_strand_id
1 'polypeptide(L)'
;MAQNIHKHAQETGILDGSISCAPVADAIGSSSLLSPPSESSPNRSSSLGSGSMDAESPTEYFDAMMNNELVSHSVDEQHKLNKFLFTVDQRLVAGKTNTEDLIAQLNQEIAIKESLSLKNGKNPVKSESACPDGDNESLLQELDNKTKQLMDLQKRQDELETKSKSDIRVLDKEVRFLRSIQEKLKDDLNQYLEEKSELERILQKEKQRRREIVLARKKLISACKDLLHRLQESSVNFLEEGEDKFNVNPSSLSDALGLLTTSDTRISLLLAKAQLLAKDGYGVSGVDEINSITDDDEMASDDEIRKLLSDIIADNTTLRKQINSVVRCALKTTVNPLKDGSVEAPPRKSFLSIFWRK
;
A
#
# COMPACT_ATOMS: atom_id res chain seq x y z
N MET A 1 61.09 -43.70 16.54
CA MET A 1 60.07 -42.67 16.22
C MET A 1 58.69 -43.15 16.66
N ALA A 2 58.55 -43.53 17.94
CA ALA A 2 57.34 -44.19 18.48
C ALA A 2 57.02 -43.72 19.92
N GLN A 3 57.35 -42.47 20.25
CA GLN A 3 57.19 -41.93 21.60
C GLN A 3 56.64 -40.49 21.64
N ASN A 4 55.86 -40.08 20.63
CA ASN A 4 55.30 -38.73 20.58
C ASN A 4 53.81 -38.62 20.28
N ILE A 5 53.02 -39.69 20.50
CA ILE A 5 51.55 -39.65 20.34
C ILE A 5 50.80 -39.87 21.67
N HIS A 6 51.47 -40.24 22.75
CA HIS A 6 50.81 -40.50 24.03
C HIS A 6 50.55 -39.24 24.90
N LYS A 7 50.76 -38.03 24.37
CA LYS A 7 50.60 -36.78 25.14
C LYS A 7 49.60 -35.77 24.56
N HIS A 8 48.65 -36.22 23.74
CA HIS A 8 47.55 -35.33 23.31
C HIS A 8 46.14 -35.89 23.51
N ALA A 9 45.99 -37.09 24.09
CA ALA A 9 44.70 -37.72 24.36
C ALA A 9 44.21 -37.55 25.82
N GLN A 10 44.86 -36.70 26.62
CA GLN A 10 44.52 -36.48 28.04
C GLN A 10 43.94 -35.08 28.35
N GLU A 11 43.57 -34.30 27.32
CA GLU A 11 42.96 -32.96 27.47
C GLU A 11 41.55 -32.87 26.88
N THR A 12 40.81 -33.99 26.84
CA THR A 12 39.36 -33.97 26.61
C THR A 12 38.66 -34.49 27.86
N GLY A 13 38.63 -33.64 28.89
CA GLY A 13 37.82 -33.87 30.07
C GLY A 13 36.36 -33.55 29.78
N ILE A 14 35.59 -34.55 29.33
CA ILE A 14 34.15 -34.69 29.61
C ILE A 14 33.84 -36.19 29.66
N LEU A 15 33.93 -36.78 30.85
CA LEU A 15 33.35 -38.08 31.16
C LEU A 15 32.63 -37.95 32.50
N ASP A 16 31.34 -37.62 32.46
CA ASP A 16 30.39 -38.11 33.45
C ASP A 16 29.01 -38.22 32.79
N GLY A 17 28.31 -39.34 32.99
CA GLY A 17 26.99 -39.57 32.39
C GLY A 17 26.72 -40.99 31.90
N SER A 18 26.77 -41.95 32.83
CA SER A 18 26.04 -43.23 32.88
C SER A 18 25.05 -43.54 31.73
N ILE A 19 25.34 -44.59 30.96
CA ILE A 19 24.36 -45.25 30.08
C ILE A 19 23.57 -46.25 30.93
N SER A 20 22.30 -45.92 31.18
CA SER A 20 21.28 -46.86 31.68
C SER A 20 20.57 -47.50 30.51
N CYS A 21 20.55 -48.84 30.46
CA CYS A 21 19.76 -49.64 29.52
C CYS A 21 18.41 -50.00 30.13
N ALA A 22 17.31 -49.72 29.41
CA ALA A 22 16.12 -50.58 29.15
C ALA A 22 14.92 -49.70 28.64
N PRO A 23 13.80 -50.26 28.14
CA PRO A 23 13.65 -50.77 26.77
C PRO A 23 12.42 -50.20 26.01
N VAL A 24 12.35 -50.62 24.74
CA VAL A 24 11.31 -50.48 23.70
C VAL A 24 9.85 -50.38 24.17
N ALA A 25 9.10 -49.45 23.57
CA ALA A 25 7.65 -49.55 23.39
C ALA A 25 7.21 -48.92 22.06
N ASP A 26 6.31 -49.63 21.37
CA ASP A 26 5.74 -49.39 20.04
C ASP A 26 4.95 -48.08 19.89
N ALA A 27 4.95 -47.54 18.67
CA ALA A 27 3.77 -46.86 18.13
C ALA A 27 3.78 -46.93 16.59
N ILE A 28 2.97 -47.85 16.10
CA ILE A 28 2.51 -48.03 14.72
C ILE A 28 1.68 -46.80 14.31
N GLY A 29 1.94 -46.25 13.12
CA GLY A 29 1.23 -45.09 12.56
C GLY A 29 1.18 -45.11 11.04
N SER A 30 0.56 -46.17 10.51
CA SER A 30 -0.19 -46.31 9.25
C SER A 30 0.08 -45.35 8.08
N SER A 31 0.53 -45.95 6.96
CA SER A 31 0.35 -45.46 5.59
C SER A 31 -1.13 -45.54 5.15
N SER A 32 -1.60 -44.57 4.36
CA SER A 32 -2.75 -44.68 3.44
C SER A 32 -2.64 -43.54 2.41
N LEU A 33 -2.13 -43.80 1.21
CA LEU A 33 -2.86 -44.16 -0.01
C LEU A 33 -3.71 -43.03 -0.62
N LEU A 34 -3.21 -42.59 -1.77
CA LEU A 34 -3.84 -41.91 -2.90
C LEU A 34 -5.36 -42.11 -3.06
N SER A 35 -6.07 -41.04 -3.40
CA SER A 35 -7.15 -41.03 -4.40
C SER A 35 -7.32 -39.63 -5.02
N PRO A 36 -7.70 -39.53 -6.31
CA PRO A 36 -7.77 -38.28 -7.07
C PRO A 36 -9.12 -37.55 -6.88
N PRO A 37 -9.26 -36.26 -7.25
CA PRO A 37 -10.55 -35.58 -7.18
C PRO A 37 -11.39 -35.91 -8.42
N SER A 38 -12.62 -36.38 -8.17
CA SER A 38 -13.67 -36.61 -9.16
C SER A 38 -14.36 -35.31 -9.58
N GLU A 39 -14.59 -35.18 -10.89
CA GLU A 39 -15.47 -34.20 -11.51
C GLU A 39 -16.92 -34.33 -11.00
N SER A 40 -17.54 -33.20 -10.65
CA SER A 40 -19.00 -33.05 -10.73
C SER A 40 -19.40 -31.57 -10.76
N SER A 41 -19.82 -31.09 -11.94
CA SER A 41 -20.91 -30.11 -12.06
C SER A 41 -22.26 -30.86 -11.90
N PRO A 42 -23.46 -30.24 -11.87
CA PRO A 42 -23.83 -28.81 -11.86
C PRO A 42 -24.90 -28.45 -10.79
N ASN A 43 -25.15 -27.17 -10.52
CA ASN A 43 -26.53 -26.66 -10.58
C ASN A 43 -26.63 -25.14 -10.65
N ARG A 44 -27.20 -24.67 -11.75
CA ARG A 44 -27.79 -23.34 -11.90
C ARG A 44 -29.11 -23.32 -11.13
N SER A 45 -29.26 -22.36 -10.24
CA SER A 45 -30.57 -21.83 -9.87
C SER A 45 -30.55 -20.32 -10.03
N SER A 46 -31.20 -19.87 -11.10
CA SER A 46 -31.55 -18.48 -11.37
C SER A 46 -32.59 -17.99 -10.35
N SER A 47 -32.25 -16.96 -9.59
CA SER A 47 -33.22 -16.12 -8.89
C SER A 47 -33.01 -14.68 -9.34
N LEU A 48 -33.94 -14.20 -10.17
CA LEU A 48 -34.11 -12.80 -10.53
C LEU A 48 -34.46 -12.01 -9.27
N GLY A 49 -33.50 -11.24 -8.77
CA GLY A 49 -33.70 -10.18 -7.80
C GLY A 49 -33.19 -8.88 -8.39
N SER A 50 -34.11 -8.08 -8.91
CA SER A 50 -33.87 -6.70 -9.35
C SER A 50 -33.55 -5.80 -8.16
N GLY A 51 -32.41 -5.11 -8.17
CA GLY A 51 -32.11 -4.06 -7.21
C GLY A 51 -30.71 -3.45 -7.34
N SER A 52 -30.69 -2.19 -7.77
CA SER A 52 -29.65 -1.16 -7.56
C SER A 52 -28.25 -1.39 -8.15
N MET A 53 -27.89 -0.53 -9.11
CA MET A 53 -26.50 -0.24 -9.44
C MET A 53 -25.89 0.57 -8.30
N ASP A 54 -25.29 -0.11 -7.33
CA ASP A 54 -24.31 0.52 -6.46
C ASP A 54 -22.97 0.47 -7.18
N ALA A 55 -22.40 1.66 -7.42
CA ALA A 55 -21.11 1.82 -8.07
C ALA A 55 -20.03 1.10 -7.24
N GLU A 56 -19.57 -0.05 -7.75
CA GLU A 56 -18.41 -0.76 -7.24
C GLU A 56 -17.22 0.21 -7.19
N SER A 57 -16.65 0.34 -6.00
CA SER A 57 -15.51 1.19 -5.73
C SER A 57 -14.33 0.78 -6.63
N PRO A 58 -13.63 1.72 -7.29
CA PRO A 58 -12.40 1.43 -8.02
C PRO A 58 -11.32 0.74 -7.18
N THR A 59 -11.47 0.71 -5.84
CA THR A 59 -10.47 0.14 -4.93
C THR A 59 -10.52 -1.39 -4.87
N GLU A 60 -11.70 -2.02 -4.99
CA GLU A 60 -11.82 -3.50 -4.96
C GLU A 60 -11.26 -4.16 -6.22
N TYR A 61 -11.38 -3.50 -7.38
CA TYR A 61 -10.82 -3.99 -8.64
C TYR A 61 -9.28 -3.93 -8.64
N PHE A 62 -8.69 -2.88 -8.07
CA PHE A 62 -7.23 -2.74 -7.95
C PHE A 62 -6.64 -3.69 -6.91
N ASP A 63 -7.29 -3.91 -5.78
CA ASP A 63 -6.85 -4.89 -4.77
C ASP A 63 -6.96 -6.33 -5.30
N ALA A 64 -8.02 -6.68 -6.05
CA ALA A 64 -8.14 -7.98 -6.67
C ALA A 64 -7.04 -8.23 -7.73
N MET A 65 -6.69 -7.21 -8.53
CA MET A 65 -5.65 -7.31 -9.55
C MET A 65 -4.26 -7.49 -8.93
N MET A 66 -3.92 -6.69 -7.91
CA MET A 66 -2.63 -6.76 -7.22
C MET A 66 -2.48 -8.05 -6.40
N ASN A 67 -3.54 -8.51 -5.74
CA ASN A 67 -3.50 -9.76 -4.97
C ASN A 67 -3.39 -10.99 -5.89
N ASN A 68 -4.08 -11.00 -7.04
CA ASN A 68 -3.99 -12.13 -7.98
C ASN A 68 -2.62 -12.20 -8.66
N GLU A 69 -2.00 -11.05 -8.96
CA GLU A 69 -0.66 -10.98 -9.54
C GLU A 69 0.43 -11.36 -8.50
N LEU A 70 0.30 -10.93 -7.24
CA LEU A 70 1.20 -11.32 -6.15
C LEU A 70 1.09 -12.81 -5.79
N VAL A 71 -0.12 -13.37 -5.77
CA VAL A 71 -0.35 -14.81 -5.59
C VAL A 71 0.20 -15.61 -6.76
N SER A 72 0.05 -15.13 -8.01
CA SER A 72 0.59 -15.81 -9.20
C SER A 72 2.12 -15.88 -9.19
N HIS A 73 2.79 -14.82 -8.74
CA HIS A 73 4.25 -14.78 -8.63
C HIS A 73 4.77 -15.71 -7.52
N SER A 74 4.05 -15.78 -6.40
CA SER A 74 4.38 -16.71 -5.30
C SER A 74 4.21 -18.18 -5.70
N VAL A 75 3.15 -18.50 -6.44
CA VAL A 75 2.91 -19.86 -6.96
C VAL A 75 3.97 -20.28 -7.99
N ASP A 76 4.44 -19.37 -8.84
CA ASP A 76 5.50 -19.64 -9.82
C ASP A 76 6.85 -19.94 -9.13
N GLU A 77 7.20 -19.21 -8.06
CA GLU A 77 8.38 -19.50 -7.24
C GLU A 77 8.28 -20.85 -6.52
N GLN A 78 7.12 -21.16 -5.94
CA GLN A 78 6.85 -22.47 -5.32
C GLN A 78 6.96 -23.61 -6.34
N HIS A 79 6.46 -23.40 -7.56
CA HIS A 79 6.56 -24.38 -8.64
C HIS A 79 8.01 -24.59 -9.08
N LYS A 80 8.81 -23.52 -9.21
CA LYS A 80 10.25 -23.61 -9.51
C LYS A 80 11.00 -24.37 -8.42
N LEU A 81 10.69 -24.13 -7.15
CA LEU A 81 11.32 -24.82 -6.02
C LEU A 81 10.93 -26.30 -5.98
N ASN A 82 9.65 -26.63 -6.14
CA ASN A 82 9.18 -28.02 -6.20
C ASN A 82 9.78 -28.78 -7.38
N LYS A 83 9.93 -28.13 -8.53
CA LYS A 83 10.61 -28.72 -9.70
C LYS A 83 12.10 -28.97 -9.41
N PHE A 84 12.79 -28.05 -8.74
CA PHE A 84 14.17 -28.22 -8.34
C PHE A 84 14.32 -29.38 -7.34
N LEU A 85 13.47 -29.42 -6.31
CA LEU A 85 13.47 -30.48 -5.30
C LEU A 85 13.24 -31.86 -5.93
N PHE A 86 12.24 -31.99 -6.81
CA PHE A 86 12.00 -33.22 -7.57
C PHE A 86 13.22 -33.66 -8.39
N THR A 87 13.91 -32.70 -9.03
CA THR A 87 15.11 -32.98 -9.82
C THR A 87 16.29 -33.42 -8.96
N VAL A 88 16.39 -32.93 -7.73
CA VAL A 88 17.42 -33.36 -6.77
C VAL A 88 17.09 -34.75 -6.25
N ASP A 89 15.84 -35.01 -5.87
CA ASP A 89 15.39 -36.32 -5.38
C ASP A 89 15.61 -37.43 -6.42
N GLN A 90 15.27 -37.15 -7.69
CA GLN A 90 15.49 -38.11 -8.78
C GLN A 90 16.98 -38.43 -8.97
N ARG A 91 17.85 -37.43 -8.87
CA ARG A 91 19.31 -37.62 -8.98
C ARG A 91 19.88 -38.36 -7.77
N LEU A 92 19.35 -38.12 -6.57
CA LEU A 92 19.73 -38.84 -5.37
C LEU A 92 19.37 -40.33 -5.48
N VAL A 93 18.14 -40.64 -5.91
CA VAL A 93 17.69 -42.03 -6.12
C VAL A 93 18.55 -42.73 -7.17
N ALA A 94 18.82 -42.09 -8.31
CA ALA A 94 19.69 -42.65 -9.35
C ALA A 94 21.14 -42.83 -8.87
N GLY A 95 21.66 -41.88 -8.08
CA GLY A 95 22.98 -42.01 -7.45
C GLY A 95 23.04 -43.22 -6.51
N LYS A 96 22.00 -43.42 -5.70
CA LYS A 96 21.88 -44.56 -4.79
C LYS A 96 21.86 -45.89 -5.53
N THR A 97 21.05 -46.03 -6.57
CA THR A 97 20.99 -47.27 -7.37
C THR A 97 22.34 -47.57 -8.03
N ASN A 98 23.01 -46.54 -8.58
CA ASN A 98 24.34 -46.72 -9.17
C ASN A 98 25.38 -47.22 -8.16
N THR A 99 25.32 -46.74 -6.92
CA THR A 99 26.22 -47.24 -5.85
C THR A 99 25.89 -48.66 -5.43
N GLU A 100 24.61 -49.02 -5.38
CA GLU A 100 24.16 -50.40 -5.09
C GLU A 100 24.61 -51.37 -6.20
N ASP A 101 24.53 -50.95 -7.47
CA ASP A 101 25.01 -51.74 -8.62
C ASP A 101 26.54 -51.93 -8.58
N LEU A 102 27.32 -50.89 -8.24
CA LEU A 102 28.77 -51.01 -8.07
C LEU A 102 29.14 -51.96 -6.93
N ILE A 103 28.39 -51.94 -5.82
CA ILE A 103 28.58 -52.89 -4.71
C ILE A 103 28.31 -54.33 -5.18
N ALA A 104 27.25 -54.55 -5.96
CA ALA A 104 26.95 -55.86 -6.51
C ALA A 104 28.04 -56.36 -7.48
N GLN A 105 28.56 -55.49 -8.33
CA GLN A 105 29.66 -55.81 -9.25
C GLN A 105 30.95 -56.19 -8.50
N LEU A 106 31.32 -55.43 -7.47
CA LEU A 106 32.49 -55.74 -6.64
C LEU A 106 32.33 -57.09 -5.94
N ASN A 107 31.14 -57.38 -5.38
CA ASN A 107 30.87 -58.66 -4.75
C ASN A 107 30.97 -59.83 -5.74
N GLN A 108 30.54 -59.64 -6.99
CA GLN A 108 30.69 -60.64 -8.04
C GLN A 108 32.17 -60.84 -8.44
N GLU A 109 32.94 -59.76 -8.56
CA GLU A 109 34.37 -59.83 -8.88
C GLU A 109 35.17 -60.54 -7.79
N ILE A 110 34.86 -60.28 -6.51
CA ILE A 110 35.43 -60.99 -5.36
C ILE A 110 35.15 -62.49 -5.49
N ALA A 111 33.90 -62.89 -5.74
CA ALA A 111 33.53 -64.30 -5.90
C ALA A 111 34.25 -64.97 -7.08
N ILE A 112 34.39 -64.28 -8.22
CA ILE A 112 35.13 -64.77 -9.39
C ILE A 112 36.61 -64.96 -9.03
N LYS A 113 37.23 -63.97 -8.37
CA LYS A 113 38.64 -64.00 -7.98
C LYS A 113 38.94 -65.13 -7.00
N GLU A 114 38.06 -65.38 -6.03
CA GLU A 114 38.17 -66.51 -5.10
C GLU A 114 38.07 -67.85 -5.84
N SER A 115 37.13 -67.99 -6.78
CA SER A 115 36.98 -69.21 -7.57
C SER A 115 38.17 -69.51 -8.48
N LEU A 116 38.81 -68.46 -9.04
CA LEU A 116 40.03 -68.58 -9.84
C LEU A 116 41.24 -68.90 -8.97
N SER A 117 41.37 -68.28 -7.79
CA SER A 117 42.42 -68.59 -6.82
C SER A 117 42.36 -70.06 -6.38
N LEU A 118 41.15 -70.58 -6.14
CA LEU A 118 40.93 -71.99 -5.79
C LEU A 118 41.29 -72.97 -6.93
N LYS A 119 41.16 -72.53 -8.20
CA LYS A 119 41.54 -73.32 -9.39
C LYS A 119 43.04 -73.24 -9.68
N ASN A 120 43.67 -72.07 -9.49
CA ASN A 120 45.11 -71.89 -9.70
C ASN A 120 45.97 -72.56 -8.60
N GLY A 121 45.41 -72.80 -7.41
CA GLY A 121 46.05 -73.64 -6.38
C GLY A 121 46.10 -75.14 -6.69
N LYS A 122 45.56 -75.60 -7.82
CA LYS A 122 45.51 -77.03 -8.21
C LYS A 122 46.30 -77.40 -9.47
N ASN A 123 47.04 -76.48 -10.10
CA ASN A 123 47.83 -76.77 -11.30
C ASN A 123 49.28 -76.24 -11.18
N PRO A 124 50.32 -77.11 -11.12
CA PRO A 124 51.69 -76.70 -11.37
C PRO A 124 52.15 -77.21 -12.73
N VAL A 125 52.37 -76.31 -13.70
CA VAL A 125 53.20 -76.62 -14.88
C VAL A 125 54.19 -75.47 -15.10
N LYS A 126 55.45 -75.80 -14.79
CA LYS A 126 56.70 -75.09 -15.10
C LYS A 126 56.81 -74.81 -16.60
N SER A 127 57.55 -73.76 -16.96
CA SER A 127 58.74 -73.90 -17.82
C SER A 127 59.50 -72.58 -17.98
N GLU A 128 60.81 -72.75 -18.03
CA GLU A 128 61.94 -71.82 -17.98
C GLU A 128 62.71 -71.94 -19.32
N SER A 129 63.23 -70.85 -19.91
CA SER A 129 64.58 -70.77 -20.51
C SER A 129 64.83 -69.58 -21.49
N ALA A 130 65.93 -68.85 -21.23
CA ALA A 130 66.99 -68.37 -22.14
C ALA A 130 66.92 -66.99 -22.88
N CYS A 131 67.84 -66.09 -22.45
CA CYS A 131 68.64 -65.05 -23.18
C CYS A 131 68.58 -63.63 -22.52
N PRO A 132 69.54 -63.18 -21.69
CA PRO A 132 69.33 -62.01 -20.82
C PRO A 132 69.63 -60.62 -21.42
N ASP A 133 70.48 -60.49 -22.43
CA ASP A 133 71.02 -59.16 -22.79
C ASP A 133 70.09 -58.28 -23.65
N GLY A 134 69.27 -58.87 -24.53
CA GLY A 134 68.30 -58.10 -25.33
C GLY A 134 67.04 -57.71 -24.54
N ASP A 135 66.59 -58.60 -23.66
CA ASP A 135 65.42 -58.39 -22.83
C ASP A 135 65.68 -57.29 -21.78
N ASN A 136 66.88 -57.28 -21.19
CA ASN A 136 67.27 -56.24 -20.22
C ASN A 136 67.30 -54.83 -20.83
N GLU A 137 67.80 -54.66 -22.06
CA GLU A 137 67.81 -53.37 -22.76
C GLU A 137 66.38 -52.89 -23.07
N SER A 138 65.50 -53.81 -23.51
CA SER A 138 64.09 -53.48 -23.77
C SER A 138 63.33 -53.07 -22.50
N LEU A 139 63.63 -53.71 -21.37
CA LEU A 139 63.08 -53.36 -20.06
C LEU A 139 63.59 -52.01 -19.56
N LEU A 140 64.88 -51.68 -19.78
CA LEU A 140 65.44 -50.37 -19.46
C LEU A 140 64.75 -49.25 -20.26
N GLN A 141 64.52 -49.48 -21.55
CA GLN A 141 63.79 -48.54 -22.41
C GLN A 141 62.33 -48.36 -21.97
N GLU A 142 61.65 -49.44 -21.55
CA GLU A 142 60.30 -49.35 -21.00
C GLU A 142 60.26 -48.55 -19.71
N LEU A 143 61.22 -48.78 -18.80
CA LEU A 143 61.35 -48.03 -17.55
C LEU A 143 61.59 -46.53 -17.80
N ASP A 144 62.44 -46.17 -18.76
CA ASP A 144 62.66 -44.77 -19.15
C ASP A 144 61.38 -44.14 -19.73
N ASN A 145 60.68 -44.86 -20.61
CA ASN A 145 59.39 -44.42 -21.15
C ASN A 145 58.33 -44.23 -20.05
N LYS A 146 58.24 -45.15 -19.08
CA LYS A 146 57.32 -45.03 -17.94
C LYS A 146 57.71 -43.88 -17.02
N THR A 147 58.99 -43.68 -16.78
CA THR A 147 59.51 -42.55 -15.99
C THR A 147 59.13 -41.22 -16.64
N LYS A 148 59.30 -41.11 -17.96
CA LYS A 148 58.88 -39.93 -18.73
C LYS A 148 57.36 -39.70 -18.65
N GLN A 149 56.56 -40.76 -18.80
CA GLN A 149 55.10 -40.68 -18.63
C GLN A 149 54.71 -40.21 -17.23
N LEU A 150 55.37 -40.69 -16.18
CA LEU A 150 55.13 -40.25 -14.80
C LEU A 150 55.48 -38.77 -14.61
N MET A 151 56.59 -38.29 -15.20
CA MET A 151 56.95 -36.88 -15.16
C MET A 151 55.91 -35.99 -15.89
N ASP A 152 55.44 -36.42 -17.06
CA ASP A 152 54.41 -35.69 -17.82
C ASP A 152 53.06 -35.64 -17.06
N LEU A 153 52.67 -36.75 -16.43
CA LEU A 153 51.47 -36.81 -15.58
C LEU A 153 51.59 -35.92 -14.35
N GLN A 154 52.75 -35.94 -13.67
CA GLN A 154 53.01 -35.08 -12.51
C GLN A 154 52.91 -33.60 -12.89
N LYS A 155 53.53 -33.19 -14.01
CA LYS A 155 53.45 -31.82 -14.51
C LYS A 155 51.99 -31.41 -14.78
N ARG A 156 51.21 -32.27 -15.44
CA ARG A 156 49.80 -32.01 -15.72
C ARG A 156 48.96 -31.91 -14.44
N GLN A 157 49.29 -32.69 -13.42
CA GLN A 157 48.65 -32.61 -12.10
C GLN A 157 48.93 -31.25 -11.44
N ASP A 158 50.18 -30.79 -11.43
CA ASP A 158 50.55 -29.49 -10.86
C ASP A 158 49.87 -28.32 -11.59
N GLU A 159 49.79 -28.38 -12.93
CA GLU A 159 49.06 -27.40 -13.76
C GLU A 159 47.56 -27.37 -13.42
N LEU A 160 46.93 -28.54 -13.28
CA LEU A 160 45.52 -28.63 -12.88
C LEU A 160 45.29 -28.13 -11.45
N GLU A 161 46.20 -28.42 -10.53
CA GLU A 161 46.11 -27.97 -9.14
C GLU A 161 46.23 -26.44 -9.05
N THR A 162 47.19 -25.84 -9.76
CA THR A 162 47.34 -24.37 -9.79
C THR A 162 46.14 -23.67 -10.42
N LYS A 163 45.59 -24.24 -11.51
CA LYS A 163 44.36 -23.74 -12.13
C LYS A 163 43.14 -23.85 -11.20
N SER A 164 42.94 -25.01 -10.57
CA SER A 164 41.85 -25.21 -9.60
C SER A 164 41.97 -24.22 -8.43
N LYS A 165 43.18 -24.02 -7.90
CA LYS A 165 43.44 -23.02 -6.85
C LYS A 165 43.10 -21.60 -7.30
N SER A 166 43.37 -21.21 -8.55
CA SER A 166 42.96 -19.89 -9.05
C SER A 166 41.44 -19.77 -9.22
N ASP A 167 40.79 -20.80 -9.73
CA ASP A 167 39.35 -20.81 -9.97
C ASP A 167 38.59 -20.71 -8.64
N ILE A 168 39.00 -21.45 -7.61
CA ILE A 168 38.45 -21.36 -6.25
C ILE A 168 38.57 -19.93 -5.70
N ARG A 169 39.69 -19.23 -5.92
CA ARG A 169 39.86 -17.84 -5.46
C ARG A 169 38.93 -16.86 -6.15
N VAL A 170 38.66 -17.06 -7.45
CA VAL A 170 37.72 -16.21 -8.20
C VAL A 170 36.29 -16.46 -7.70
N LEU A 171 35.90 -17.74 -7.54
CA LEU A 171 34.59 -18.12 -7.01
C LEU A 171 34.37 -17.55 -5.60
N ASP A 172 35.38 -17.61 -4.72
CA ASP A 172 35.31 -17.07 -3.37
C ASP A 172 35.15 -15.53 -3.34
N LYS A 173 35.70 -14.81 -4.33
CA LYS A 173 35.45 -13.36 -4.49
C LYS A 173 34.03 -13.09 -4.96
N GLU A 174 33.56 -13.84 -5.95
CA GLU A 174 32.21 -13.69 -6.50
C GLU A 174 31.15 -14.01 -5.44
N VAL A 175 31.31 -15.11 -4.70
CA VAL A 175 30.39 -15.47 -3.61
C VAL A 175 30.35 -14.39 -2.53
N ARG A 176 31.50 -13.80 -2.17
CA ARG A 176 31.55 -12.68 -1.22
C ARG A 176 30.85 -11.44 -1.76
N PHE A 177 31.08 -11.11 -3.03
CA PHE A 177 30.44 -9.98 -3.69
C PHE A 177 28.92 -10.15 -3.78
N LEU A 178 28.46 -11.33 -4.23
CA LEU A 178 27.03 -11.66 -4.32
C LEU A 178 26.34 -11.60 -2.95
N ARG A 179 26.98 -12.11 -1.88
CA ARG A 179 26.44 -12.00 -0.52
C ARG A 179 26.30 -10.54 -0.08
N SER A 180 27.29 -9.70 -0.36
CA SER A 180 27.26 -8.28 -0.03
C SER A 180 26.15 -7.53 -0.79
N ILE A 181 25.95 -7.82 -2.08
CA ILE A 181 24.85 -7.25 -2.86
C ILE A 181 23.50 -7.73 -2.31
N GLN A 182 23.37 -9.03 -2.01
CA GLN A 182 22.14 -9.59 -1.48
C GLN A 182 21.73 -8.94 -0.17
N GLU A 183 22.68 -8.69 0.73
CA GLU A 183 22.46 -7.97 1.99
C GLU A 183 21.98 -6.54 1.72
N LYS A 184 22.68 -5.81 0.85
CA LYS A 184 22.29 -4.44 0.49
C LYS A 184 20.89 -4.36 -0.12
N LEU A 185 20.54 -5.27 -1.03
CA LEU A 185 19.21 -5.31 -1.65
C LEU A 185 18.12 -5.61 -0.62
N LYS A 186 18.41 -6.45 0.37
CA LYS A 186 17.49 -6.74 1.47
C LYS A 186 17.26 -5.51 2.34
N ASP A 187 18.32 -4.75 2.63
CA ASP A 187 18.21 -3.50 3.39
C ASP A 187 17.43 -2.44 2.61
N ASP A 188 17.74 -2.25 1.32
CA ASP A 188 17.02 -1.33 0.43
C ASP A 188 15.52 -1.72 0.36
N LEU A 189 15.19 -3.01 0.22
CA LEU A 189 13.81 -3.50 0.19
C LEU A 189 13.07 -3.19 1.50
N ASN A 190 13.71 -3.41 2.65
CA ASN A 190 13.13 -3.08 3.95
C ASN A 190 12.88 -1.57 4.07
N GLN A 191 13.85 -0.74 3.65
CA GLN A 191 13.69 0.71 3.64
C GLN A 191 12.50 1.14 2.76
N TYR A 192 12.39 0.61 1.54
CA TYR A 192 11.27 0.90 0.64
C TYR A 192 9.92 0.48 1.23
N LEU A 193 9.87 -0.64 1.97
CA LEU A 193 8.64 -1.10 2.61
C LEU A 193 8.20 -0.16 3.75
N GLU A 194 9.14 0.30 4.57
CA GLU A 194 8.87 1.28 5.62
C GLU A 194 8.41 2.62 5.03
N GLU A 195 9.12 3.15 4.03
CA GLU A 195 8.76 4.39 3.32
C GLU A 195 7.37 4.27 2.67
N LYS A 196 7.06 3.13 2.05
CA LYS A 196 5.73 2.87 1.49
C LYS A 196 4.64 2.94 2.56
N SER A 197 4.85 2.29 3.70
CA SER A 197 3.86 2.27 4.79
C SER A 197 3.62 3.65 5.39
N GLU A 198 4.67 4.47 5.50
CA GLU A 198 4.57 5.84 5.99
C GLU A 198 3.85 6.75 4.99
N LEU A 199 4.13 6.62 3.69
CA LEU A 199 3.41 7.34 2.64
C LEU A 199 1.93 6.96 2.58
N GLU A 200 1.59 5.68 2.76
CA GLU A 200 0.20 5.22 2.85
C GLU A 200 -0.52 5.85 4.05
N ARG A 201 0.14 5.93 5.21
CA ARG A 201 -0.39 6.59 6.41
C ARG A 201 -0.64 8.09 6.17
N ILE A 202 0.32 8.79 5.58
CA ILE A 202 0.20 10.22 5.23
C ILE A 202 -0.96 10.43 4.24
N LEU A 203 -1.04 9.58 3.20
CA LEU A 203 -2.11 9.63 2.22
C LEU A 203 -3.49 9.45 2.85
N GLN A 204 -3.65 8.52 3.80
CA GLN A 204 -4.93 8.33 4.49
C GLN A 204 -5.29 9.53 5.35
N LYS A 205 -4.33 10.13 6.06
CA LYS A 205 -4.53 11.36 6.84
C LYS A 205 -4.99 12.51 5.94
N GLU A 206 -4.34 12.70 4.80
CA GLU A 206 -4.69 13.74 3.83
C GLU A 206 -6.07 13.49 3.20
N LYS A 207 -6.41 12.23 2.87
CA LYS A 207 -7.78 11.87 2.42
C LYS A 207 -8.84 12.20 3.45
N GLN A 208 -8.57 11.95 4.74
CA GLN A 208 -9.48 12.29 5.83
C GLN A 208 -9.66 13.81 5.94
N ARG A 209 -8.55 14.55 5.96
CA ARG A 209 -8.56 16.02 5.98
C ARG A 209 -9.37 16.61 4.82
N ARG A 210 -9.16 16.12 3.59
CA ARG A 210 -9.94 16.56 2.43
C ARG A 210 -11.45 16.30 2.59
N ARG A 211 -11.83 15.15 3.14
CA ARG A 211 -13.23 14.84 3.42
C ARG A 211 -13.84 15.82 4.43
N GLU A 212 -13.08 16.21 5.46
CA GLU A 212 -13.49 17.19 6.46
C GLU A 212 -13.64 18.59 5.87
N ILE A 213 -12.67 19.07 5.07
CA ILE A 213 -12.72 20.37 4.39
C ILE A 213 -13.92 20.44 3.44
N VAL A 214 -14.12 19.41 2.61
CA VAL A 214 -15.27 19.36 1.68
C VAL A 214 -16.59 19.39 2.45
N LEU A 215 -16.68 18.69 3.59
CA LEU A 215 -17.86 18.71 4.44
C LEU A 215 -18.09 20.09 5.08
N ALA A 216 -17.04 20.75 5.55
CA ALA A 216 -17.10 22.11 6.09
C ALA A 216 -17.57 23.12 5.02
N ARG A 217 -17.02 23.05 3.81
CA ARG A 217 -17.43 23.90 2.67
C ARG A 217 -18.87 23.65 2.27
N LYS A 218 -19.32 22.39 2.24
CA LYS A 218 -20.73 22.06 1.98
C LYS A 218 -21.66 22.69 3.01
N LYS A 219 -21.27 22.68 4.30
CA LYS A 219 -22.01 23.37 5.38
C LYS A 219 -22.03 24.88 5.16
N LEU A 220 -20.89 25.50 4.86
CA LEU A 220 -20.80 26.92 4.55
C LEU A 220 -21.74 27.31 3.40
N ILE A 221 -21.69 26.58 2.28
CA ILE A 221 -22.57 26.81 1.13
C ILE A 221 -24.05 26.72 1.54
N SER A 222 -24.42 25.73 2.35
CA SER A 222 -25.80 25.60 2.82
C SER A 222 -26.24 26.76 3.70
N ALA A 223 -25.36 27.26 4.56
CA ALA A 223 -25.60 28.44 5.39
C ALA A 223 -25.75 29.71 4.55
N CYS A 224 -24.92 29.88 3.52
CA CYS A 224 -25.02 30.99 2.56
C CYS A 224 -26.37 30.96 1.82
N LYS A 225 -26.84 29.79 1.40
CA LYS A 225 -28.16 29.63 0.74
C LYS A 225 -29.32 30.04 1.65
N ASP A 226 -29.26 29.66 2.93
CA ASP A 226 -30.28 30.02 3.93
C ASP A 226 -30.28 31.54 4.21
N LEU A 227 -29.10 32.16 4.32
CA LEU A 227 -28.98 33.61 4.41
C LEU A 227 -29.61 34.32 3.20
N LEU A 228 -29.35 33.83 1.99
CA LEU A 228 -29.91 34.39 0.76
C LEU A 228 -31.44 34.28 0.73
N HIS A 229 -31.98 33.13 1.13
CA HIS A 229 -33.44 32.95 1.27
C HIS A 229 -34.04 33.96 2.26
N ARG A 230 -33.44 34.10 3.44
CA ARG A 230 -33.89 35.07 4.46
C ARG A 230 -33.76 36.53 4.00
N LEU A 231 -32.73 36.84 3.21
CA LEU A 231 -32.58 38.15 2.60
C LEU A 231 -33.74 38.46 1.64
N GLN A 232 -34.18 37.47 0.86
CA GLN A 232 -35.35 37.60 0.00
C GLN A 232 -36.63 37.82 0.82
N GLU A 233 -36.87 37.04 1.88
CA GLU A 233 -38.03 37.18 2.78
C GLU A 233 -38.08 38.52 3.54
N SER A 234 -36.92 39.15 3.74
CA SER A 234 -36.81 40.46 4.39
C SER A 234 -37.22 41.62 3.47
N SER A 235 -37.35 41.37 2.17
CA SER A 235 -37.83 42.37 1.19
C SER A 235 -39.34 42.54 1.30
N VAL A 236 -39.82 43.79 1.22
CA VAL A 236 -41.25 44.09 1.14
C VAL A 236 -41.57 44.56 -0.27
N ASN A 237 -42.33 43.77 -1.02
CA ASN A 237 -42.81 44.16 -2.34
C ASN A 237 -44.09 44.98 -2.17
N PHE A 238 -43.97 46.32 -2.27
CA PHE A 238 -45.14 47.22 -2.30
C PHE A 238 -45.75 47.37 -3.70
N LEU A 239 -45.13 46.75 -4.71
CA LEU A 239 -45.54 46.79 -6.12
C LEU A 239 -46.13 45.44 -6.50
N GLU A 240 -47.42 45.27 -6.25
CA GLU A 240 -48.21 44.34 -7.04
C GLU A 240 -48.89 45.15 -8.15
N GLU A 241 -48.97 44.56 -9.35
CA GLU A 241 -49.35 45.17 -10.63
C GLU A 241 -50.49 46.21 -10.54
N GLY A 242 -50.23 47.45 -10.98
CA GLY A 242 -51.25 48.19 -11.73
C GLY A 242 -51.47 49.68 -11.49
N GLU A 243 -50.98 50.33 -10.42
CA GLU A 243 -51.33 51.75 -10.20
C GLU A 243 -50.13 52.62 -9.78
N ASP A 244 -49.71 53.49 -10.73
CA ASP A 244 -48.66 54.52 -10.61
C ASP A 244 -49.07 55.69 -9.68
N LYS A 245 -49.96 55.44 -8.72
CA LYS A 245 -50.54 56.45 -7.82
C LYS A 245 -50.66 55.87 -6.41
N PHE A 246 -49.75 56.32 -5.55
CA PHE A 246 -49.63 55.99 -4.12
C PHE A 246 -50.84 56.51 -3.29
N ASN A 247 -52.07 56.13 -3.63
CA ASN A 247 -53.28 56.49 -2.88
C ASN A 247 -53.68 55.34 -1.95
N VAL A 248 -53.05 55.32 -0.77
CA VAL A 248 -53.27 54.26 0.23
C VAL A 248 -54.49 54.64 1.08
N ASN A 249 -55.54 53.79 1.05
CA ASN A 249 -56.68 53.91 1.97
C ASN A 249 -56.20 53.81 3.44
N PRO A 250 -56.86 54.46 4.41
CA PRO A 250 -56.42 54.45 5.81
C PRO A 250 -56.38 53.04 6.44
N SER A 251 -57.19 52.10 5.96
CA SER A 251 -57.13 50.68 6.36
C SER A 251 -55.88 49.96 5.82
N SER A 252 -55.49 50.19 4.56
CA SER A 252 -54.27 49.63 3.95
C SER A 252 -52.97 50.24 4.48
N LEU A 253 -53.01 51.46 5.04
CA LEU A 253 -51.85 52.11 5.66
C LEU A 253 -51.36 51.35 6.90
N SER A 254 -52.28 50.95 7.77
CA SER A 254 -51.95 50.22 8.99
C SER A 254 -51.31 48.86 8.66
N ASP A 255 -51.81 48.19 7.62
CA ASP A 255 -51.28 46.92 7.13
C ASP A 255 -49.87 47.09 6.53
N ALA A 256 -49.66 48.11 5.68
CA ALA A 256 -48.35 48.44 5.12
C ALA A 256 -47.30 48.81 6.20
N LEU A 257 -47.70 49.54 7.24
CA LEU A 257 -46.85 49.81 8.40
C LEU A 257 -46.53 48.53 9.18
N GLY A 258 -47.51 47.64 9.33
CA GLY A 258 -47.32 46.29 9.89
C GLY A 258 -46.27 45.50 9.11
N LEU A 259 -46.40 45.43 7.78
CA LEU A 259 -45.43 44.77 6.90
C LEU A 259 -44.01 45.35 7.05
N LEU A 260 -43.87 46.68 7.13
CA LEU A 260 -42.57 47.32 7.41
C LEU A 260 -41.99 46.91 8.78
N THR A 261 -42.82 46.84 9.83
CA THR A 261 -42.34 46.38 11.15
C THR A 261 -41.91 44.92 11.11
N THR A 262 -42.66 44.05 10.41
CA THR A 262 -42.25 42.64 10.24
C THR A 262 -40.95 42.54 9.43
N SER A 263 -40.78 43.34 8.37
CA SER A 263 -39.53 43.43 7.62
C SER A 263 -38.36 43.86 8.51
N ASP A 264 -38.51 44.91 9.33
CA ASP A 264 -37.45 45.37 10.24
C ASP A 264 -37.04 44.29 11.27
N THR A 265 -38.00 43.50 11.76
CA THR A 265 -37.68 42.34 12.63
C THR A 265 -36.91 41.25 11.88
N ARG A 266 -37.32 40.91 10.64
CA ARG A 266 -36.63 39.94 9.78
C ARG A 266 -35.21 40.38 9.42
N ILE A 267 -35.03 41.67 9.07
CA ILE A 267 -33.71 42.25 8.77
C ILE A 267 -32.79 42.14 9.99
N SER A 268 -33.31 42.37 11.20
CA SER A 268 -32.51 42.28 12.43
C SER A 268 -32.10 40.85 12.75
N LEU A 269 -32.97 39.86 12.53
CA LEU A 269 -32.64 38.44 12.65
C LEU A 269 -31.62 37.98 11.60
N LEU A 270 -31.73 38.48 10.37
CA LEU A 270 -30.77 38.20 9.30
C LEU A 270 -29.36 38.70 9.66
N LEU A 271 -29.25 39.92 10.19
CA LEU A 271 -27.98 40.49 10.64
C LEU A 271 -27.34 39.63 11.74
N ALA A 272 -28.11 39.23 12.74
CA ALA A 272 -27.61 38.38 13.83
C ALA A 272 -27.07 37.03 13.30
N LYS A 273 -27.76 36.43 12.33
CA LYS A 273 -27.33 35.18 11.71
C LYS A 273 -26.06 35.32 10.87
N ALA A 274 -25.91 36.42 10.12
CA ALA A 274 -24.72 36.70 9.35
C ALA A 274 -23.48 36.88 10.25
N GLN A 275 -23.64 37.59 11.36
CA GLN A 275 -22.57 37.76 12.35
C GLN A 275 -22.16 36.45 13.04
N LEU A 276 -23.12 35.55 13.28
CA LEU A 276 -22.84 34.22 13.83
C LEU A 276 -22.01 33.38 12.85
N LEU A 277 -22.34 33.43 11.55
CA LEU A 277 -21.55 32.73 10.52
C LEU A 277 -20.12 33.28 10.37
N ALA A 278 -19.90 34.57 10.59
CA ALA A 278 -18.54 35.12 10.65
C ALA A 278 -17.74 34.58 11.85
N LYS A 279 -18.42 34.28 12.96
CA LYS A 279 -17.82 33.83 14.22
C LYS A 279 -17.64 32.31 14.32
N ASP A 280 -18.45 31.53 13.60
CA ASP A 280 -18.37 30.06 13.56
C ASP A 280 -17.12 29.51 12.84
N GLY A 281 -16.14 30.37 12.52
CA GLY A 281 -14.77 29.93 12.21
C GLY A 281 -14.22 29.15 13.38
N TYR A 282 -13.84 27.91 13.12
CA TYR A 282 -13.30 26.96 14.08
C TYR A 282 -12.21 27.62 14.92
N GLY A 283 -12.54 27.98 16.16
CA GLY A 283 -11.55 28.01 17.22
C GLY A 283 -11.11 26.57 17.45
N VAL A 284 -10.10 26.09 16.73
CA VAL A 284 -9.39 24.85 17.07
C VAL A 284 -8.61 25.13 18.35
N SER A 285 -9.34 25.06 19.47
CA SER A 285 -8.78 24.75 20.77
C SER A 285 -8.64 23.23 20.82
N GLY A 286 -7.40 22.74 20.91
CA GLY A 286 -7.11 21.34 21.22
C GLY A 286 -6.05 20.69 20.34
N VAL A 287 -4.78 21.01 20.61
CA VAL A 287 -3.65 20.08 20.71
C VAL A 287 -3.55 19.00 19.61
N ASP A 288 -2.71 19.26 18.60
CA ASP A 288 -1.43 18.54 18.49
C ASP A 288 -0.52 19.19 17.44
N GLU A 289 0.58 19.69 17.96
CA GLU A 289 1.70 20.35 17.29
C GLU A 289 2.54 19.31 16.55
N ILE A 290 2.20 19.02 15.29
CA ILE A 290 3.12 18.35 14.37
C ILE A 290 2.98 19.00 12.99
N ASN A 291 3.91 19.91 12.70
CA ASN A 291 4.36 20.39 11.38
C ASN A 291 3.44 20.10 10.20
N SER A 292 2.68 21.11 9.76
CA SER A 292 2.14 21.18 8.40
C SER A 292 2.44 22.56 7.82
N ILE A 293 3.44 22.63 6.94
CA ILE A 293 3.98 23.87 6.36
C ILE A 293 3.10 24.40 5.20
N THR A 294 1.84 23.94 5.06
CA THR A 294 1.05 24.23 3.84
C THR A 294 -0.46 24.42 4.01
N ASP A 295 -1.01 24.37 5.23
CA ASP A 295 -2.48 24.34 5.44
C ASP A 295 -3.10 25.69 5.85
N ASP A 296 -2.32 26.74 6.10
CA ASP A 296 -2.87 28.01 6.57
C ASP A 296 -3.69 28.75 5.49
N ASP A 297 -3.36 28.57 4.21
CA ASP A 297 -3.88 29.44 3.14
C ASP A 297 -5.33 29.09 2.73
N GLU A 298 -5.67 27.79 2.63
CA GLU A 298 -6.97 27.38 2.13
C GLU A 298 -8.10 27.59 3.16
N MET A 299 -7.79 27.41 4.44
CA MET A 299 -8.73 27.62 5.55
C MET A 299 -8.86 29.11 5.91
N ALA A 300 -7.77 29.88 5.80
CA ALA A 300 -7.84 31.34 5.88
C ALA A 300 -8.77 31.92 4.79
N SER A 301 -8.78 31.35 3.58
CA SER A 301 -9.67 31.81 2.51
C SER A 301 -11.16 31.66 2.86
N ASP A 302 -11.55 30.58 3.56
CA ASP A 302 -12.95 30.36 3.98
C ASP A 302 -13.35 31.31 5.14
N ASP A 303 -12.42 31.64 6.04
CA ASP A 303 -12.59 32.68 7.06
C ASP A 303 -12.82 34.07 6.43
N GLU A 304 -12.00 34.41 5.42
CA GLU A 304 -12.13 35.65 4.65
C GLU A 304 -13.47 35.71 3.90
N ILE A 305 -13.90 34.61 3.27
CA ILE A 305 -15.20 34.52 2.59
C ILE A 305 -16.35 34.73 3.59
N ARG A 306 -16.30 34.09 4.77
CA ARG A 306 -17.32 34.24 5.82
C ARG A 306 -17.40 35.68 6.31
N LYS A 307 -16.26 36.34 6.50
CA LYS A 307 -16.18 37.75 6.89
C LYS A 307 -16.76 38.66 5.81
N LEU A 308 -16.33 38.51 4.56
CA LEU A 308 -16.82 39.28 3.42
C LEU A 308 -18.34 39.16 3.26
N LEU A 309 -18.88 37.94 3.37
CA LEU A 309 -20.32 37.71 3.29
C LEU A 309 -21.08 38.41 4.43
N SER A 310 -20.55 38.36 5.65
CA SER A 310 -21.14 39.05 6.80
C SER A 310 -21.17 40.56 6.58
N ASP A 311 -20.08 41.14 6.08
CA ASP A 311 -19.98 42.58 5.80
C ASP A 311 -20.98 43.01 4.72
N ILE A 312 -21.07 42.27 3.61
CA ILE A 312 -22.06 42.52 2.53
C ILE A 312 -23.50 42.49 3.07
N ILE A 313 -23.83 41.51 3.91
CA ILE A 313 -25.18 41.40 4.49
C ILE A 313 -25.41 42.55 5.48
N ALA A 314 -24.43 42.94 6.28
CA ALA A 314 -24.55 44.06 7.21
C ALA A 314 -24.84 45.38 6.48
N ASP A 315 -24.11 45.66 5.40
CA ASP A 315 -24.37 46.83 4.55
C ASP A 315 -25.77 46.78 3.94
N ASN A 316 -26.17 45.60 3.42
CA ASN A 316 -27.50 45.41 2.86
C ASN A 316 -28.61 45.64 3.89
N THR A 317 -28.43 45.15 5.13
CA THR A 317 -29.39 45.35 6.23
C THR A 317 -29.54 46.83 6.56
N THR A 318 -28.45 47.58 6.53
CA THR A 318 -28.44 49.03 6.76
C THR A 318 -29.21 49.75 5.66
N LEU A 319 -28.96 49.43 4.39
CA LEU A 319 -29.66 50.00 3.25
C LEU A 319 -31.18 49.71 3.30
N ARG A 320 -31.58 48.47 3.60
CA ARG A 320 -33.00 48.11 3.70
C ARG A 320 -33.70 48.81 4.86
N LYS A 321 -33.06 48.96 6.01
CA LYS A 321 -33.59 49.76 7.13
C LYS A 321 -33.78 51.23 6.75
N GLN A 322 -32.84 51.81 6.01
CA GLN A 322 -32.96 53.18 5.50
C GLN A 322 -34.15 53.31 4.54
N ILE A 323 -34.31 52.38 3.60
CA ILE A 323 -35.45 52.34 2.67
C ILE A 323 -36.78 52.22 3.45
N ASN A 324 -36.88 51.28 4.39
CA ASN A 324 -38.07 51.10 5.23
C ASN A 324 -38.43 52.38 5.99
N SER A 325 -37.43 53.12 6.49
CA SER A 325 -37.61 54.42 7.14
C SER A 325 -38.18 55.48 6.18
N VAL A 326 -37.61 55.59 4.96
CA VAL A 326 -38.07 56.54 3.94
C VAL A 326 -39.51 56.24 3.50
N VAL A 327 -39.84 54.97 3.24
CA VAL A 327 -41.21 54.55 2.87
C VAL A 327 -42.18 54.88 4.01
N ARG A 328 -41.80 54.62 5.27
CA ARG A 328 -42.61 54.97 6.43
C ARG A 328 -42.85 56.48 6.54
N CYS A 329 -41.85 57.31 6.28
CA CYS A 329 -42.00 58.76 6.23
C CYS A 329 -42.96 59.19 5.12
N ALA A 330 -42.83 58.64 3.92
CA ALA A 330 -43.71 58.93 2.79
C ALA A 330 -45.18 58.55 3.10
N LEU A 331 -45.42 57.35 3.63
CA LEU A 331 -46.75 56.86 4.03
C LEU A 331 -47.42 57.71 5.12
N LYS A 332 -46.63 58.24 6.06
CA LYS A 332 -47.15 59.15 7.10
C LYS A 332 -47.49 60.53 6.52
N THR A 333 -46.73 61.00 5.54
CA THR A 333 -47.00 62.30 4.89
C THR A 333 -48.23 62.28 3.98
N THR A 334 -48.57 61.16 3.35
CA THR A 334 -49.78 61.03 2.53
C THR A 334 -51.08 61.12 3.34
N VAL A 335 -51.02 60.85 4.65
CA VAL A 335 -52.17 60.86 5.57
C VAL A 335 -52.35 62.21 6.27
N ASN A 336 -51.32 63.07 6.24
CA ASN A 336 -51.34 64.42 6.80
C ASN A 336 -51.26 65.51 5.71
N PRO A 337 -52.20 65.62 4.75
CA PRO A 337 -52.32 66.84 3.97
C PRO A 337 -52.99 67.89 4.86
N LEU A 338 -52.19 68.89 5.29
CA LEU A 338 -52.60 70.17 5.89
C LEU A 338 -54.03 70.25 6.47
N LYS A 339 -54.14 70.15 7.79
CA LYS A 339 -55.04 71.04 8.52
C LYS A 339 -54.25 72.32 8.82
N ASP A 340 -54.33 73.30 7.93
CA ASP A 340 -54.68 74.68 8.30
C ASP A 340 -54.64 75.63 7.08
N GLY A 341 -55.69 76.44 7.00
CA GLY A 341 -55.73 77.84 6.53
C GLY A 341 -55.02 78.25 5.23
N SER A 342 -55.85 78.69 4.27
CA SER A 342 -55.56 79.64 3.17
C SER A 342 -54.17 80.28 3.11
N VAL A 343 -53.46 80.06 2.00
CA VAL A 343 -53.05 81.07 0.99
C VAL A 343 -52.16 80.36 -0.04
N GLU A 344 -52.44 80.63 -1.30
CA GLU A 344 -51.80 80.12 -2.51
C GLU A 344 -50.26 80.21 -2.46
N ALA A 345 -49.59 79.05 -2.51
CA ALA A 345 -48.15 78.93 -2.69
C ALA A 345 -47.87 77.84 -3.75
N PRO A 346 -46.86 78.04 -4.64
CA PRO A 346 -46.68 77.20 -5.81
C PRO A 346 -46.26 75.78 -5.43
N PRO A 347 -46.56 74.77 -6.30
CA PRO A 347 -46.50 73.38 -5.92
C PRO A 347 -45.06 73.00 -5.61
N ARG A 348 -44.76 72.77 -4.33
CA ARG A 348 -43.49 72.19 -3.90
C ARG A 348 -43.44 70.76 -4.41
N LYS A 349 -42.77 70.58 -5.54
CA LYS A 349 -42.37 69.26 -6.05
C LYS A 349 -41.72 68.51 -4.90
N SER A 350 -42.35 67.42 -4.46
CA SER A 350 -41.75 66.57 -3.44
C SER A 350 -40.41 66.07 -3.97
N PHE A 351 -39.38 66.07 -3.14
CA PHE A 351 -38.04 65.56 -3.49
C PHE A 351 -38.09 64.12 -4.04
N LEU A 352 -39.15 63.38 -3.73
CA LEU A 352 -39.45 62.06 -4.29
C LEU A 352 -39.66 62.08 -5.82
N SER A 353 -40.27 63.12 -6.38
CA SER A 353 -40.48 63.24 -7.83
C SER A 353 -39.19 63.36 -8.65
N ILE A 354 -38.08 63.72 -8.00
CA ILE A 354 -36.75 63.84 -8.62
C ILE A 354 -36.01 62.50 -8.54
N PHE A 355 -36.20 61.75 -7.46
CA PHE A 355 -35.43 60.53 -7.20
C PHE A 355 -35.92 59.32 -8.01
N TRP A 356 -37.20 59.28 -8.38
CA TRP A 356 -37.81 58.16 -9.11
C TRP A 356 -37.92 58.36 -10.64
N ARG A 357 -37.33 59.44 -11.19
CA ARG A 357 -37.41 59.77 -12.63
C ARG A 357 -36.09 59.54 -13.38
N LYS A 358 -35.37 58.47 -13.07
CA LYS A 358 -34.17 58.11 -13.84
C LYS A 358 -34.14 56.62 -14.17
#